data_AF-A0A813XQ40-F1
#
_entry.id   AF-A0A813XQ40-F1
#
_cell.length_a   1.000
_cell.length_b   1.000
_cell.length_c   1.000
_cell.angle_alpha   90.00
_cell.angle_beta   90.00
_cell.angle_gamma   90.00
#
_symmetry.space_group_name_H-M   'P 1'
#
loop_
_entity.id
_entity.type
_entity.pdbx_description
1 polymer ?
#
loop_
_entity_poly.entity_id
_entity_poly.type
_entity_poly.pdbx_seq_one_letter_code
_entity_poly.pdbx_strand_id
1 'polypeptide(L)'
;MALPTDRKKHMILCICVIFLIAWNVEGQTTNSPSISCSKSQLLCGGNLCYDPATQYCSALGTVIQCIAACGNQCYNPATQQCFNGTLCSVGQQLCNVKYDAAYGTPFTSSSPSCYDPNYQSCINNFLCMTTQICTGRCMGIRQVCAGNTTICNVTYSYSLYQPNQFKLCNGICYDSTIQQCTNNILSCLNTCAGVCFNSSTQQCFNGTLCSVGQQLCNVAYDAVYGTPFTSSSPSCYDPNYQSCINNFVCMSTQICTGRCMGIKQVCAGNTTICNVTYSYSLYQPNQFKLCNGVCYDSTIQRCVGGYVVNCILDPSTQQCINQSTTSTTTTTAPSSTTTFSNSSGSCPITDCTTDADCCVSGKEYQCFKHNNEVSGYCLNPTGQSISTQGCSTQGPCTNDTDCCKCKCVTVTKTNGNVVTTKRQCVSP
;
A
#
# COMPACT_ATOMS: atom_id res chain seq x y z
N MET A 1 -19.91 -59.40 12.77
CA MET A 1 -18.48 -59.19 12.50
C MET A 1 -18.20 -59.56 11.05
N ALA A 2 -18.05 -58.56 10.19
CA ALA A 2 -17.52 -58.71 8.84
C ALA A 2 -16.92 -57.34 8.44
N LEU A 3 -15.60 -57.31 8.21
CA LEU A 3 -14.89 -56.11 7.73
C LEU A 3 -15.13 -55.95 6.22
N PRO A 4 -15.28 -54.72 5.68
CA PRO A 4 -15.49 -54.51 4.26
C PRO A 4 -14.17 -54.56 3.47
N THR A 5 -14.20 -55.33 2.39
CA THR A 5 -13.12 -55.71 1.47
C THR A 5 -12.81 -54.64 0.41
N ASP A 6 -12.95 -53.35 0.72
CA ASP A 6 -12.92 -52.29 -0.31
C ASP A 6 -11.70 -51.35 -0.28
N ARG A 7 -10.68 -51.64 0.55
CA ARG A 7 -9.42 -50.88 0.57
C ARG A 7 -8.29 -51.46 -0.29
N LYS A 8 -8.39 -52.72 -0.73
CA LYS A 8 -7.33 -53.33 -1.55
C LYS A 8 -7.39 -52.93 -3.03
N LYS A 9 -8.56 -52.55 -3.55
CA LYS A 9 -8.71 -52.17 -4.97
C LYS A 9 -8.16 -50.77 -5.28
N HIS A 10 -8.23 -49.82 -4.34
CA HIS A 10 -7.68 -48.48 -4.57
C HIS A 10 -6.15 -48.41 -4.48
N MET A 11 -5.52 -49.27 -3.68
CA MET A 11 -4.06 -49.28 -3.58
C MET A 11 -3.39 -49.87 -4.84
N ILE A 12 -4.03 -50.84 -5.51
CA ILE A 12 -3.55 -51.41 -6.78
C ILE A 12 -3.72 -50.41 -7.93
N LEU A 13 -4.81 -49.63 -7.94
CA LEU A 13 -5.04 -48.61 -8.98
C LEU A 13 -3.99 -47.49 -8.95
N CYS A 14 -3.60 -47.01 -7.75
CA CYS A 14 -2.57 -45.97 -7.63
C CYS A 14 -1.18 -46.43 -8.09
N ILE A 15 -0.82 -47.69 -7.85
CA ILE A 15 0.49 -48.22 -8.28
C ILE A 15 0.55 -48.37 -9.81
N CYS A 16 -0.55 -48.79 -10.46
CA CYS A 16 -0.61 -48.87 -11.92
C CYS A 16 -0.54 -47.49 -12.61
N VAL A 17 -1.14 -46.45 -12.03
CA VAL A 17 -1.06 -45.08 -12.58
C VAL A 17 0.36 -44.52 -12.48
N ILE A 18 1.07 -44.78 -11.38
CA ILE A 18 2.47 -44.33 -11.22
C ILE A 18 3.39 -45.04 -12.23
N PHE A 19 3.18 -46.34 -12.49
CA PHE A 19 3.95 -47.05 -13.52
C PHE A 19 3.62 -46.59 -14.96
N LEU A 20 2.37 -46.20 -15.25
CA LEU A 20 1.99 -45.65 -16.55
C LEU A 20 2.54 -44.25 -16.80
N ILE A 21 2.73 -43.44 -15.75
CA ILE A 21 3.39 -42.13 -15.86
C ILE A 21 4.90 -42.30 -16.04
N ALA A 22 5.53 -43.27 -15.36
CA ALA A 22 6.95 -43.56 -15.51
C ALA A 22 7.30 -44.13 -16.90
N TRP A 23 6.40 -44.90 -17.53
CA TRP A 23 6.66 -45.44 -18.88
C TRP A 23 6.47 -44.46 -20.02
N ASN A 24 5.85 -43.29 -19.81
CA ASN A 24 5.68 -42.26 -20.85
C ASN A 24 6.82 -41.24 -20.90
N VAL A 25 7.85 -41.35 -20.06
CA VAL A 25 9.00 -40.42 -20.02
C VAL A 25 10.21 -40.97 -20.77
N GLU A 26 10.05 -42.06 -21.53
CA GLU A 26 11.15 -42.68 -22.27
C GLU A 26 10.75 -42.88 -23.74
N GLY A 27 10.80 -41.80 -24.52
CA GLY A 27 10.55 -41.92 -25.95
C GLY A 27 10.22 -40.62 -26.65
N GLN A 28 11.20 -39.72 -26.75
CA GLN A 28 11.54 -38.95 -27.95
C GLN A 28 12.58 -37.88 -27.61
N THR A 29 13.82 -38.32 -27.39
CA THR A 29 14.98 -37.52 -27.81
C THR A 29 14.99 -37.53 -29.34
N THR A 30 14.04 -36.81 -29.96
CA THR A 30 14.17 -36.48 -31.37
C THR A 30 15.45 -35.67 -31.47
N ASN A 31 16.47 -36.28 -32.07
CA ASN A 31 17.65 -35.63 -32.61
C ASN A 31 17.14 -34.55 -33.58
N SER A 32 16.71 -33.41 -33.05
CA SER A 32 16.43 -32.23 -33.85
C SER A 32 17.79 -31.88 -34.43
N PRO A 33 17.96 -31.97 -35.76
CA PRO A 33 19.24 -31.66 -36.38
C PRO A 33 19.63 -30.27 -35.90
N SER A 34 20.73 -30.19 -35.14
CA SER A 34 21.23 -28.94 -34.61
C SER A 34 21.69 -28.13 -35.81
N ILE A 35 20.82 -27.24 -36.29
CA ILE A 35 21.15 -26.35 -37.38
C ILE A 35 22.18 -25.37 -36.86
N SER A 36 23.40 -25.52 -37.37
CA SER A 36 24.52 -24.64 -37.09
C SER A 36 24.53 -23.56 -38.16
N CYS A 37 24.20 -22.33 -37.78
CA CYS A 37 24.33 -21.18 -38.66
C CYS A 37 25.81 -20.88 -38.93
N SER A 38 26.13 -20.30 -40.09
CA SER A 38 27.49 -19.83 -40.36
C SER A 38 27.88 -18.72 -39.35
N LYS A 39 29.18 -18.47 -39.16
CA LYS A 39 29.69 -17.54 -38.12
C LYS A 39 29.09 -16.13 -38.18
N SER A 40 28.61 -15.69 -39.35
CA SER A 40 28.01 -14.37 -39.56
C SER A 40 26.47 -14.39 -39.54
N GLN A 41 25.83 -15.55 -39.39
CA GLN A 41 24.38 -15.70 -39.40
C GLN A 41 23.84 -16.02 -38.00
N LEU A 42 22.60 -15.60 -37.76
CA LEU A 42 21.85 -15.84 -36.52
C LEU A 42 20.66 -16.76 -36.80
N LEU A 43 20.23 -17.51 -35.79
CA LEU A 43 19.05 -18.39 -35.90
C LEU A 43 17.76 -17.54 -35.88
N CYS A 44 16.83 -17.83 -36.79
CA CYS A 44 15.52 -17.20 -36.91
C CYS A 44 14.43 -18.27 -36.98
N GLY A 45 13.77 -18.58 -35.86
CA GLY A 45 12.65 -19.51 -35.82
C GLY A 45 13.01 -20.94 -36.25
N GLY A 46 13.19 -21.85 -35.29
CA GLY A 46 13.42 -23.28 -35.53
C GLY A 46 14.68 -23.58 -36.33
N ASN A 47 14.60 -23.47 -37.67
CA ASN A 47 15.53 -24.05 -38.62
C ASN A 47 16.10 -23.06 -39.66
N LEU A 48 15.82 -21.76 -39.57
CA LEU A 48 16.34 -20.79 -40.52
C LEU A 48 17.51 -20.01 -39.92
N CYS A 49 18.51 -19.75 -40.74
CA CYS A 49 19.61 -18.84 -40.42
C CYS A 49 19.44 -17.58 -41.27
N TYR A 50 19.67 -16.42 -40.70
CA TYR A 50 19.64 -15.16 -41.42
C TYR A 50 20.92 -14.36 -41.20
N ASP A 51 21.32 -13.62 -42.22
CA ASP A 51 22.43 -12.68 -42.13
C ASP A 51 21.89 -11.33 -41.62
N PRO A 52 22.20 -10.90 -40.38
CA PRO A 52 21.68 -9.64 -39.82
C PRO A 52 22.15 -8.40 -40.59
N ALA A 53 23.16 -8.50 -41.47
CA ALA A 53 23.58 -7.39 -42.33
C ALA A 53 22.62 -7.15 -43.51
N THR A 54 21.91 -8.18 -43.96
CA THR A 54 21.10 -8.15 -45.19
C THR A 54 19.69 -8.71 -45.01
N GLN A 55 19.38 -9.27 -43.84
CA GLN A 55 18.11 -9.89 -43.48
C GLN A 55 17.75 -9.58 -42.01
N TYR A 56 16.47 -9.71 -41.65
CA TYR A 56 16.04 -9.74 -40.25
C TYR A 56 15.05 -10.88 -39.98
N CYS A 57 14.97 -11.30 -38.73
CA CYS A 57 14.01 -12.31 -38.29
C CYS A 57 12.73 -11.66 -37.75
N SER A 58 11.57 -12.00 -38.33
CA SER A 58 10.29 -11.57 -37.78
C SER A 58 9.97 -12.30 -36.47
N ALA A 59 9.07 -11.75 -35.65
CA ALA A 59 8.58 -12.42 -34.43
C ALA A 59 7.88 -13.77 -34.72
N LEU A 60 7.49 -14.01 -35.98
CA LEU A 60 6.91 -15.27 -36.45
C LEU A 60 7.97 -16.27 -36.93
N GLY A 61 9.26 -15.95 -36.80
CA GLY A 61 10.36 -16.83 -37.22
C GLY A 61 10.58 -16.86 -38.74
N THR A 62 10.16 -15.81 -39.47
CA THR A 62 10.42 -15.71 -40.91
C THR A 62 11.61 -14.80 -41.19
N VAL A 63 12.49 -15.23 -42.10
CA VAL A 63 13.61 -14.42 -42.59
C VAL A 63 13.12 -13.47 -43.66
N ILE A 64 13.31 -12.17 -43.46
CA ILE A 64 12.89 -11.11 -44.38
C ILE A 64 14.13 -10.38 -44.85
N GLN A 65 14.26 -10.21 -46.17
CA GLN A 65 15.37 -9.48 -46.77
C GLN A 65 15.29 -7.99 -46.40
N CYS A 66 16.40 -7.40 -45.97
CA CYS A 66 16.47 -6.00 -45.59
C CYS A 66 16.27 -5.13 -46.81
N ILE A 67 15.12 -4.45 -46.85
CA ILE A 67 14.81 -3.48 -47.90
C ILE A 67 15.64 -2.20 -47.65
N ALA A 68 15.86 -1.84 -46.38
CA ALA A 68 16.72 -0.74 -45.96
C ALA A 68 17.34 -1.02 -44.58
N ALA A 69 18.41 -0.28 -44.25
CA ALA A 69 19.11 -0.33 -42.97
C ALA A 69 19.02 1.02 -42.23
N CYS A 70 18.97 0.96 -40.89
CA CYS A 70 18.94 2.07 -39.96
C CYS A 70 19.92 1.81 -38.81
N GLY A 71 21.14 2.35 -38.91
CA GLY A 71 22.23 1.92 -38.04
C GLY A 71 22.51 0.43 -38.25
N ASN A 72 22.41 -0.37 -37.19
CA ASN A 72 22.64 -1.82 -37.22
C ASN A 72 21.33 -2.63 -37.33
N GLN A 73 20.20 -1.97 -37.59
CA GLN A 73 18.90 -2.62 -37.69
C GLN A 73 18.35 -2.50 -39.10
N CYS A 74 17.75 -3.58 -39.59
CA CYS A 74 17.00 -3.53 -40.83
C CYS A 74 15.54 -3.17 -40.59
N TYR A 75 14.92 -2.57 -41.60
CA TYR A 75 13.51 -2.17 -41.52
C TYR A 75 12.80 -2.23 -42.88
N ASN A 76 11.47 -2.21 -42.83
CA ASN A 76 10.63 -2.12 -44.02
C ASN A 76 10.21 -0.66 -44.25
N PRO A 77 10.68 0.03 -45.31
CA PRO A 77 10.34 1.42 -45.57
C PRO A 77 8.86 1.67 -45.90
N ALA A 78 8.07 0.61 -46.17
CA ALA A 78 6.63 0.73 -46.37
C ALA A 78 5.85 0.96 -45.06
N THR A 79 6.41 0.55 -43.91
CA THR A 79 5.73 0.62 -42.60
C THR A 79 6.55 1.34 -41.53
N GLN A 80 7.84 1.52 -41.77
CA GLN A 80 8.80 2.12 -40.86
C GLN A 80 9.66 3.15 -41.59
N GLN A 81 10.32 4.00 -40.81
CA GLN A 81 11.26 5.01 -41.29
C GLN A 81 12.40 5.13 -40.28
N CYS A 82 13.58 5.50 -40.77
CA CYS A 82 14.78 5.65 -39.96
C CYS A 82 15.08 7.12 -39.68
N PHE A 83 15.22 7.47 -38.40
CA PHE A 83 15.72 8.78 -37.97
C PHE A 83 16.98 8.62 -37.13
N ASN A 84 18.13 9.06 -37.66
CA ASN A 84 19.42 9.04 -36.94
C ASN A 84 19.73 7.70 -36.24
N GLY A 85 19.45 6.57 -36.90
CA GLY A 85 19.67 5.23 -36.33
C GLY A 85 18.56 4.71 -35.41
N THR A 86 17.45 5.46 -35.25
CA THR A 86 16.25 5.03 -34.52
C THR A 86 15.13 4.70 -35.51
N LEU A 87 14.52 3.53 -35.36
CA LEU A 87 13.39 3.10 -36.18
C LEU A 87 12.06 3.60 -35.58
N CYS A 88 11.31 4.34 -36.38
CA CYS A 88 9.95 4.79 -36.05
C CYS A 88 8.95 4.24 -37.07
N SER A 89 7.67 4.15 -36.70
CA SER A 89 6.62 3.85 -37.68
C SER A 89 6.43 4.99 -38.67
N VAL A 90 5.92 4.69 -39.87
CA VAL A 90 5.54 5.73 -40.85
C VAL A 90 4.52 6.69 -40.21
N GLY A 91 4.73 7.99 -40.39
CA GLY A 91 3.89 9.05 -39.81
C GLY A 91 4.32 9.52 -38.41
N GLN A 92 5.16 8.75 -37.71
CA GLN A 92 5.77 9.21 -36.46
C GLN A 92 6.91 10.20 -36.70
N GLN A 93 7.31 10.92 -35.65
CA GLN A 93 8.46 11.81 -35.63
C GLN A 93 9.43 11.39 -34.52
N LEU A 94 10.68 11.86 -34.60
CA LEU A 94 11.70 11.61 -33.58
C LEU A 94 11.81 12.78 -32.60
N CYS A 95 11.78 12.47 -31.30
CA CYS A 95 12.09 13.41 -30.23
C CYS A 95 13.32 12.95 -29.46
N ASN A 96 14.32 13.81 -29.29
CA ASN A 96 15.45 13.52 -28.40
C ASN A 96 15.07 13.89 -26.97
N VAL A 97 14.42 12.97 -26.25
CA VAL A 97 13.87 13.24 -24.93
C VAL A 97 15.01 13.35 -23.91
N LYS A 98 15.05 14.48 -23.18
CA LYS A 98 16.02 14.73 -22.11
C LYS A 98 15.40 14.76 -20.72
N TYR A 99 14.08 14.83 -20.64
CA TYR A 99 13.37 15.00 -19.38
C TYR A 99 12.15 14.10 -19.33
N ASP A 100 11.86 13.58 -18.14
CA ASP A 100 10.63 12.85 -17.86
C ASP A 100 9.42 13.79 -17.97
N ALA A 101 8.42 13.43 -18.76
CA ALA A 101 7.23 14.26 -18.98
C ALA A 101 6.33 14.40 -17.73
N ALA A 102 6.31 13.39 -16.86
CA ALA A 102 5.50 13.39 -15.66
C ALA A 102 6.11 14.24 -14.54
N TYR A 103 7.43 14.21 -14.38
CA TYR A 103 8.13 14.81 -13.24
C TYR A 103 9.07 15.95 -13.59
N GLY A 104 9.36 16.16 -14.87
CA GLY A 104 10.33 17.15 -15.33
C GLY A 104 11.78 16.85 -14.96
N THR A 105 12.06 15.65 -14.43
CA THR A 105 13.40 15.24 -14.02
C THR A 105 14.26 14.94 -15.25
N PRO A 106 15.48 15.48 -15.34
CA PRO A 106 16.37 15.18 -16.45
C PRO A 106 16.77 13.70 -16.44
N PHE A 107 16.79 13.07 -17.60
CA PHE A 107 17.46 11.78 -17.80
C PHE A 107 18.98 11.99 -17.80
N THR A 108 19.73 10.97 -17.38
CA THR A 108 21.20 10.98 -17.38
C THR A 108 21.78 11.08 -18.81
N SER A 109 21.01 10.65 -19.81
CA SER A 109 21.33 10.78 -21.22
C SER A 109 20.07 11.10 -22.02
N SER A 110 20.22 11.85 -23.11
CA SER A 110 19.12 12.04 -24.07
C SER A 110 18.80 10.73 -24.76
N SER A 111 17.54 10.31 -24.73
CA SER A 111 17.08 9.10 -25.41
C SER A 111 16.21 9.47 -26.60
N PRO A 112 16.55 9.04 -27.84
CA PRO A 112 15.68 9.22 -28.99
C PRO A 112 14.40 8.40 -28.80
N SER A 113 13.25 9.04 -28.96
CA SER A 113 11.93 8.43 -28.80
C SER A 113 11.03 8.82 -29.96
N CYS A 114 10.41 7.82 -30.58
CA CYS A 114 9.43 8.03 -31.64
C CYS A 114 8.08 8.43 -31.03
N TYR A 115 7.40 9.38 -31.66
CA TYR A 115 6.08 9.82 -31.21
C TYR A 115 5.12 10.10 -32.36
N ASP A 116 3.82 9.98 -32.08
CA ASP A 116 2.77 10.31 -33.04
C ASP A 116 2.38 11.79 -32.92
N PRO A 117 2.63 12.62 -33.95
CA PRO A 117 2.34 14.06 -33.91
C PRO A 117 0.85 14.40 -33.79
N ASN A 118 -0.06 13.42 -33.99
CA ASN A 118 -1.50 13.63 -33.79
C ASN A 118 -1.88 13.69 -32.30
N TYR A 119 -1.13 12.99 -31.45
CA TYR A 119 -1.43 12.87 -30.01
C TYR A 119 -0.38 13.52 -29.13
N GLN A 120 0.84 13.68 -29.64
CA GLN A 120 2.00 14.15 -28.89
C GLN A 120 2.76 15.24 -29.65
N SER A 121 3.57 16.00 -28.92
CA SER A 121 4.50 16.96 -29.50
C SER A 121 5.82 16.93 -28.75
N CYS A 122 6.92 17.06 -29.49
CA CYS A 122 8.25 17.21 -28.92
C CYS A 122 8.57 18.69 -28.75
N ILE A 123 8.64 19.18 -27.51
CA ILE A 123 8.94 20.59 -27.22
C ILE A 123 10.12 20.68 -26.26
N ASN A 124 11.20 21.34 -26.69
CA ASN A 124 12.42 21.53 -25.89
C ASN A 124 12.97 20.23 -25.28
N ASN A 125 12.94 19.12 -26.02
CA ASN A 125 13.34 17.78 -25.56
C ASN A 125 12.41 17.15 -24.51
N PHE A 126 11.16 17.61 -24.40
CA PHE A 126 10.08 16.95 -23.66
C PHE A 126 9.10 16.34 -24.66
N LEU A 127 8.65 15.13 -24.37
CA LEU A 127 7.55 14.50 -25.11
C LEU A 127 6.25 14.69 -24.35
N CYS A 128 5.26 15.32 -24.99
CA CYS A 128 4.11 15.87 -24.30
C CYS A 128 2.85 15.52 -25.03
N MET A 129 1.78 15.19 -24.32
CA MET A 129 0.48 15.05 -24.96
C MET A 129 0.05 16.41 -25.52
N THR A 130 -0.60 16.44 -26.69
CA THR A 130 -1.06 17.69 -27.33
C THR A 130 -2.00 18.48 -26.43
N THR A 131 -2.75 17.80 -25.57
CA THR A 131 -3.62 18.38 -24.52
C THR A 131 -2.86 19.00 -23.34
N GLN A 132 -1.55 18.74 -23.23
CA GLN A 132 -0.69 19.20 -22.13
C GLN A 132 0.26 20.32 -22.54
N ILE A 133 -0.01 21.02 -23.65
CA ILE A 133 0.84 22.10 -24.13
C ILE A 133 0.24 23.44 -23.71
N CYS A 134 1.04 24.27 -23.05
CA CYS A 134 0.68 25.63 -22.65
C CYS A 134 1.83 26.57 -23.04
N THR A 135 1.57 27.58 -23.87
CA THR A 135 2.61 28.53 -24.34
C THR A 135 3.87 27.90 -24.95
N GLY A 136 3.72 26.78 -25.67
CA GLY A 136 4.88 26.06 -26.21
C GLY A 136 5.78 25.49 -25.10
N ARG A 137 5.19 25.13 -23.96
CA ARG A 137 5.82 24.37 -22.88
C ARG A 137 4.90 23.24 -22.48
N CYS A 138 5.51 22.18 -21.98
CA CYS A 138 4.78 21.01 -21.53
C CYS A 138 4.38 21.16 -20.07
N MET A 139 3.11 20.89 -19.80
CA MET A 139 2.56 20.88 -18.47
C MET A 139 2.83 19.53 -17.81
N GLY A 140 3.32 19.57 -16.57
CA GLY A 140 3.39 18.38 -15.72
C GLY A 140 2.00 17.93 -15.25
N ILE A 141 1.95 16.77 -14.59
CA ILE A 141 0.68 16.15 -14.15
C ILE A 141 -0.12 17.00 -13.15
N ARG A 142 0.53 17.93 -12.44
CA ARG A 142 -0.09 18.86 -11.48
C ARG A 142 -0.07 20.31 -11.98
N GLN A 143 -0.15 20.47 -13.30
CA GLN A 143 -0.15 21.77 -13.95
C GLN A 143 -1.34 21.89 -14.90
N VAL A 144 -1.93 23.08 -14.94
CA VAL A 144 -3.05 23.43 -15.82
C VAL A 144 -2.73 24.73 -16.56
N CYS A 145 -3.25 24.88 -17.78
CA CYS A 145 -3.05 26.08 -18.59
C CYS A 145 -4.21 27.04 -18.35
N ALA A 146 -3.97 28.17 -17.70
CA ALA A 146 -4.95 29.23 -17.57
C ALA A 146 -4.81 30.23 -18.72
N GLY A 147 -5.91 30.42 -19.45
CA GLY A 147 -6.00 31.40 -20.54
C GLY A 147 -5.05 31.17 -21.72
N ASN A 148 -4.59 29.93 -21.94
CA ASN A 148 -3.58 29.57 -22.94
C ASN A 148 -2.20 30.25 -22.77
N THR A 149 -1.99 31.04 -21.71
CA THR A 149 -0.81 31.89 -21.53
C THR A 149 0.01 31.55 -20.28
N THR A 150 -0.58 30.90 -19.28
CA THR A 150 0.09 30.74 -17.98
C THR A 150 -0.12 29.36 -17.43
N ILE A 151 0.97 28.73 -17.01
CA ILE A 151 0.96 27.43 -16.34
C ILE A 151 0.73 27.67 -14.85
N CYS A 152 -0.32 27.05 -14.32
CA CYS A 152 -0.71 27.11 -12.93
C CYS A 152 -0.45 25.77 -12.26
N ASN A 153 0.18 25.78 -11.07
CA ASN A 153 0.31 24.57 -10.27
C ASN A 153 -1.01 24.31 -9.54
N VAL A 154 -1.43 23.05 -9.53
CA VAL A 154 -2.66 22.58 -8.88
C VAL A 154 -2.33 21.49 -7.87
N THR A 155 -3.23 21.29 -6.90
CA THR A 155 -3.02 20.32 -5.81
C THR A 155 -3.12 18.88 -6.32
N TYR A 156 -4.07 18.62 -7.22
CA TYR A 156 -4.35 17.28 -7.75
C TYR A 156 -3.95 17.14 -9.22
N SER A 157 -4.13 15.95 -9.79
CA SER A 157 -3.87 15.70 -11.22
C SER A 157 -4.74 16.60 -12.10
N TYR A 158 -4.16 17.16 -13.17
CA TYR A 158 -4.86 18.03 -14.12
C TYR A 158 -6.13 17.37 -14.70
N SER A 159 -6.12 16.04 -14.81
CA SER A 159 -7.23 15.21 -15.32
C SER A 159 -8.51 15.28 -14.48
N LEU A 160 -8.43 15.80 -13.25
CA LEU A 160 -9.59 15.95 -12.36
C LEU A 160 -10.29 17.31 -12.52
N TYR A 161 -9.76 18.19 -13.37
CA TYR A 161 -10.30 19.53 -13.56
C TYR A 161 -10.94 19.66 -14.94
N GLN A 162 -12.02 20.42 -15.01
CA GLN A 162 -12.71 20.68 -16.28
C GLN A 162 -11.87 21.59 -17.19
N PRO A 163 -11.98 21.45 -18.52
CA PRO A 163 -11.40 22.42 -19.45
C PRO A 163 -11.83 23.86 -19.09
N ASN A 164 -10.89 24.80 -19.09
CA ASN A 164 -11.11 26.22 -18.75
C ASN A 164 -11.58 26.51 -17.31
N GLN A 165 -11.49 25.54 -16.39
CA GLN A 165 -11.79 25.75 -14.97
C GLN A 165 -10.84 26.76 -14.31
N PHE A 166 -9.54 26.69 -14.64
CA PHE A 166 -8.55 27.62 -14.13
C PHE A 166 -8.42 28.86 -15.01
N LYS A 167 -8.44 30.02 -14.37
CA LYS A 167 -8.41 31.33 -15.01
C LYS A 167 -7.35 32.22 -14.36
N LEU A 168 -7.07 33.35 -15.00
CA LEU A 168 -6.15 34.36 -14.48
C LEU A 168 -6.93 35.56 -13.93
N CYS A 169 -6.53 36.04 -12.76
CA CYS A 169 -6.98 37.28 -12.15
C CYS A 169 -5.73 38.10 -11.81
N ASN A 170 -5.46 39.17 -12.57
CA ASN A 170 -4.25 39.98 -12.40
C ASN A 170 -2.93 39.14 -12.37
N GLY A 171 -2.83 38.15 -13.25
CA GLY A 171 -1.67 37.23 -13.32
C GLY A 171 -1.68 36.10 -12.28
N ILE A 172 -2.61 36.08 -11.34
CA ILE A 172 -2.77 35.01 -10.35
C ILE A 172 -3.75 33.97 -10.88
N CYS A 173 -3.34 32.71 -10.84
CA CYS A 173 -4.20 31.58 -11.17
C CYS A 173 -5.26 31.37 -10.10
N TYR A 174 -6.51 31.19 -10.52
CA TYR A 174 -7.60 30.83 -9.61
C TYR A 174 -8.52 29.77 -10.22
N ASP A 175 -9.15 28.99 -9.35
CA ASP A 175 -10.14 27.98 -9.74
C ASP A 175 -11.53 28.62 -9.77
N SER A 176 -12.10 28.76 -10.97
CA SER A 176 -13.38 29.45 -11.17
C SER A 176 -14.59 28.71 -10.59
N THR A 177 -14.41 27.48 -10.09
CA THR A 177 -15.47 26.74 -9.38
C THR A 177 -15.56 27.09 -7.89
N ILE A 178 -14.52 27.71 -7.31
CA ILE A 178 -14.46 28.09 -5.89
C ILE A 178 -14.16 29.57 -5.66
N GLN A 179 -13.67 30.27 -6.67
CA GLN A 179 -13.25 31.66 -6.62
C GLN A 179 -13.76 32.44 -7.83
N GLN A 180 -13.87 33.76 -7.67
CA GLN A 180 -14.24 34.70 -8.73
C GLN A 180 -13.31 35.91 -8.73
N CYS A 181 -13.08 36.47 -9.91
CA CYS A 181 -12.28 37.68 -10.10
C CYS A 181 -13.18 38.85 -10.49
N THR A 182 -13.26 39.88 -9.66
CA THR A 182 -14.02 41.11 -9.94
C THR A 182 -13.10 42.30 -9.78
N ASN A 183 -12.99 43.17 -10.79
CA ASN A 183 -12.09 44.34 -10.77
C ASN A 183 -10.66 43.99 -10.36
N ASN A 184 -10.10 42.90 -10.88
CA ASN A 184 -8.76 42.39 -10.55
C ASN A 184 -8.57 41.94 -9.09
N ILE A 185 -9.65 41.83 -8.32
CA ILE A 185 -9.63 41.33 -6.94
C ILE A 185 -10.22 39.92 -6.92
N LEU A 186 -9.46 38.99 -6.34
CA LEU A 186 -9.89 37.61 -6.14
C LEU A 186 -10.74 37.51 -4.88
N SER A 187 -11.91 36.89 -4.98
CA SER A 187 -12.78 36.59 -3.86
C SER A 187 -13.25 35.14 -3.94
N CYS A 188 -13.48 34.49 -2.79
CA CYS A 188 -14.09 33.17 -2.78
C CYS A 188 -15.57 33.27 -3.13
N LEU A 189 -16.11 32.26 -3.81
CA LEU A 189 -17.56 32.11 -3.99
C LEU A 189 -18.23 31.77 -2.66
N ASN A 190 -17.63 30.83 -1.92
CA ASN A 190 -18.01 30.49 -0.54
C ASN A 190 -16.76 30.35 0.32
N THR A 191 -16.87 30.64 1.61
CA THR A 191 -15.76 30.54 2.58
C THR A 191 -16.10 29.64 3.75
N CYS A 192 -15.15 28.80 4.15
CA CYS A 192 -15.24 27.96 5.35
C CYS A 192 -13.94 28.11 6.14
N ALA A 193 -14.00 28.76 7.31
CA ALA A 193 -12.82 29.07 8.12
C ALA A 193 -11.65 29.70 7.33
N GLY A 194 -11.97 30.60 6.37
CA GLY A 194 -11.00 31.28 5.52
C GLY A 194 -10.56 30.50 4.26
N VAL A 195 -11.04 29.27 4.06
CA VAL A 195 -10.76 28.47 2.85
C VAL A 195 -11.91 28.63 1.85
N CYS A 196 -11.58 28.88 0.57
CA CYS A 196 -12.59 28.91 -0.49
C CYS A 196 -13.11 27.50 -0.82
N PHE A 197 -14.40 27.34 -1.09
CA PHE A 197 -14.97 26.04 -1.49
C PHE A 197 -16.13 26.15 -2.50
N ASN A 198 -16.47 25.03 -3.14
CA ASN A 198 -17.58 24.95 -4.09
C ASN A 198 -18.81 24.40 -3.37
N SER A 199 -19.85 25.21 -3.19
CA SER A 199 -21.08 24.80 -2.49
C SER A 199 -21.88 23.70 -3.19
N SER A 200 -21.56 23.40 -4.46
CA SER A 200 -22.19 22.32 -5.22
C SER A 200 -21.61 20.94 -4.88
N THR A 201 -20.36 20.89 -4.39
CA THR A 201 -19.65 19.62 -4.09
C THR A 201 -19.24 19.51 -2.63
N GLN A 202 -19.15 20.63 -1.92
CA GLN A 202 -18.73 20.73 -0.53
C GLN A 202 -19.68 21.60 0.28
N GLN A 203 -19.64 21.44 1.60
CA GLN A 203 -20.42 22.17 2.59
C GLN A 203 -19.56 22.41 3.82
N CYS A 204 -19.85 23.47 4.57
CA CYS A 204 -19.08 23.87 5.75
C CYS A 204 -19.87 23.58 7.03
N PHE A 205 -19.32 22.76 7.92
CA PHE A 205 -19.88 22.49 9.25
C PHE A 205 -18.91 22.98 10.32
N ASN A 206 -19.31 23.99 11.10
CA ASN A 206 -18.51 24.53 12.21
C ASN A 206 -17.05 24.86 11.86
N GLY A 207 -16.80 25.32 10.63
CA GLY A 207 -15.44 25.62 10.14
C GLY A 207 -14.70 24.43 9.52
N THR A 208 -15.30 23.24 9.49
CA THR A 208 -14.77 22.05 8.81
C THR A 208 -15.44 21.87 7.45
N LEU A 209 -14.63 21.68 6.41
CA LEU A 209 -15.11 21.46 5.04
C LEU A 209 -15.38 19.98 4.79
N CYS A 210 -16.62 19.64 4.45
CA CYS A 210 -17.07 18.28 4.13
C CYS A 210 -17.62 18.21 2.71
N SER A 211 -17.65 17.03 2.11
CA SER A 211 -18.37 16.84 0.84
C SER A 211 -19.89 16.96 1.05
N VAL A 212 -20.63 17.38 0.03
CA VAL A 212 -22.11 17.41 0.07
C VAL A 212 -22.64 16.00 0.36
N GLY A 213 -23.61 15.90 1.26
CA GLY A 213 -24.20 14.63 1.72
C GLY A 213 -23.48 14.00 2.92
N GLN A 214 -22.26 14.42 3.22
CA GLN A 214 -21.57 14.01 4.45
C GLN A 214 -22.15 14.72 5.68
N GLN A 215 -21.89 14.15 6.85
CA GLN A 215 -22.22 14.72 8.16
C GLN A 215 -20.95 14.95 8.98
N LEU A 216 -21.04 15.77 10.02
CA LEU A 216 -19.92 16.06 10.92
C LEU A 216 -20.00 15.20 12.19
N CYS A 217 -18.90 14.56 12.54
CA CYS A 217 -18.70 13.85 13.81
C CYS A 217 -17.56 14.50 14.58
N ASN A 218 -17.76 14.83 15.84
CA ASN A 218 -16.68 15.28 16.72
C ASN A 218 -15.93 14.06 17.21
N VAL A 219 -14.86 13.66 16.52
CA VAL A 219 -14.17 12.41 16.80
C VAL A 219 -13.21 12.61 17.97
N ALA A 220 -13.42 11.86 19.05
CA ALA A 220 -12.58 11.90 20.24
C ALA A 220 -11.63 10.69 20.34
N TYR A 221 -11.80 9.68 19.48
CA TYR A 221 -11.06 8.43 19.53
C TYR A 221 -10.74 7.90 18.13
N ASP A 222 -9.58 7.25 18.01
CA ASP A 222 -9.18 6.56 16.79
C ASP A 222 -10.09 5.34 16.53
N ALA A 223 -10.68 5.26 15.34
CA ALA A 223 -11.62 4.20 14.98
C ALA A 223 -10.95 2.80 14.85
N VAL A 224 -9.64 2.76 14.61
CA VAL A 224 -8.85 1.55 14.42
C VAL A 224 -8.41 0.96 15.75
N TYR A 225 -7.90 1.80 16.65
CA TYR A 225 -7.26 1.37 17.90
C TYR A 225 -8.07 1.70 19.16
N GLY A 226 -9.12 2.50 19.05
CA GLY A 226 -9.91 2.97 20.20
C GLY A 226 -9.15 3.92 21.12
N THR A 227 -7.96 4.38 20.72
CA THR A 227 -7.14 5.29 21.54
C THR A 227 -7.75 6.70 21.49
N PRO A 228 -7.92 7.38 22.63
CA PRO A 228 -8.41 8.76 22.65
C PRO A 228 -7.42 9.67 21.91
N PHE A 229 -7.95 10.58 21.10
CA PHE A 229 -7.19 11.72 20.62
C PHE A 229 -6.97 12.71 21.76
N THR A 230 -5.86 13.45 21.72
CA THR A 230 -5.55 14.50 22.70
C THR A 230 -6.54 15.67 22.66
N SER A 231 -7.25 15.82 21.54
CA SER A 231 -8.34 16.78 21.38
C SER A 231 -9.38 16.19 20.42
N SER A 232 -10.67 16.44 20.69
CA SER A 232 -11.73 16.06 19.77
C SER A 232 -11.59 16.85 18.47
N SER A 233 -11.43 16.16 17.34
CA SER A 233 -11.31 16.79 16.04
C SER A 233 -12.58 16.56 15.22
N PRO A 234 -13.19 17.61 14.65
CA PRO A 234 -14.34 17.46 13.76
C PRO A 234 -13.91 16.70 12.49
N SER A 235 -14.63 15.64 12.15
CA SER A 235 -14.38 14.78 11.00
C SER A 235 -15.65 14.56 10.20
N CYS A 236 -15.52 14.63 8.87
CA CYS A 236 -16.63 14.38 7.96
C CYS A 236 -16.80 12.88 7.73
N TYR A 237 -18.03 12.38 7.74
CA TYR A 237 -18.34 10.98 7.44
C TYR A 237 -19.54 10.86 6.49
N ASP A 238 -19.59 9.78 5.72
CA ASP A 238 -20.72 9.50 4.82
C ASP A 238 -21.80 8.68 5.56
N PRO A 239 -23.00 9.24 5.84
CA PRO A 239 -24.04 8.55 6.59
C PRO A 239 -24.60 7.29 5.89
N ASN A 240 -24.34 7.10 4.59
CA ASN A 240 -24.77 5.89 3.87
C ASN A 240 -23.89 4.68 4.22
N TYR A 241 -22.63 4.92 4.58
CA TYR A 241 -21.64 3.87 4.85
C TYR A 241 -21.15 3.88 6.30
N GLN A 242 -21.35 4.99 7.00
CA GLN A 242 -20.77 5.25 8.30
C GLN A 242 -21.80 5.83 9.27
N SER A 243 -21.54 5.73 10.56
CA SER A 243 -22.31 6.37 11.61
C SER A 243 -21.39 6.97 12.65
N CYS A 244 -21.77 8.15 13.17
CA CYS A 244 -21.10 8.76 14.31
C CYS A 244 -21.76 8.28 15.61
N ILE A 245 -21.04 7.50 16.42
CA ILE A 245 -21.55 6.93 17.66
C ILE A 245 -20.57 7.25 18.78
N ASN A 246 -21.02 7.96 19.83
CA ASN A 246 -20.20 8.31 20.99
C ASN A 246 -18.82 8.90 20.63
N ASN A 247 -18.79 9.81 19.64
CA ASN A 247 -17.56 10.44 19.14
C ASN A 247 -16.60 9.49 18.40
N PHE A 248 -17.12 8.41 17.80
CA PHE A 248 -16.42 7.54 16.86
C PHE A 248 -17.12 7.58 15.49
N VAL A 249 -16.36 7.66 14.40
CA VAL A 249 -16.87 7.38 13.05
C VAL A 249 -16.65 5.90 12.76
N CYS A 250 -17.74 5.20 12.44
CA CYS A 250 -17.75 3.75 12.38
C CYS A 250 -18.41 3.31 11.09
N MET A 251 -17.85 2.31 10.42
CA MET A 251 -18.52 1.72 9.27
C MET A 251 -19.85 1.12 9.74
N SER A 252 -20.91 1.23 8.95
CA SER A 252 -22.24 0.72 9.29
C SER A 252 -22.23 -0.79 9.56
N THR A 253 -21.32 -1.53 8.93
CA THR A 253 -21.05 -2.95 9.17
C THR A 253 -20.34 -3.26 10.48
N GLN A 254 -19.80 -2.24 11.16
CA GLN A 254 -19.00 -2.36 12.38
C GLN A 254 -19.75 -1.86 13.63
N ILE A 255 -21.07 -1.75 13.57
CA ILE A 255 -21.89 -1.29 14.69
C ILE A 255 -22.49 -2.50 15.41
N CYS A 256 -22.25 -2.60 16.71
CA CYS A 256 -22.83 -3.61 17.58
C CYS A 256 -23.40 -2.92 18.83
N THR A 257 -24.70 -3.04 19.10
CA THR A 257 -25.36 -2.42 20.26
C THR A 257 -25.11 -0.92 20.44
N GLY A 258 -25.08 -0.15 19.35
CA GLY A 258 -24.78 1.28 19.43
C GLY A 258 -23.36 1.56 19.95
N ARG A 259 -22.43 0.66 19.67
CA ARG A 259 -20.99 0.83 19.88
C ARG A 259 -20.25 0.38 18.63
N CYS A 260 -19.08 0.95 18.43
CA CYS A 260 -18.25 0.65 17.28
C CYS A 260 -17.29 -0.48 17.60
N MET A 261 -17.24 -1.46 16.71
CA MET A 261 -16.34 -2.60 16.81
C MET A 261 -14.97 -2.22 16.28
N GLY A 262 -13.92 -2.54 17.05
CA GLY A 262 -12.55 -2.52 16.56
C GLY A 262 -12.27 -3.63 15.54
N ILE A 263 -11.09 -3.59 14.91
CA ILE A 263 -10.71 -4.56 13.85
C ILE A 263 -10.73 -6.02 14.33
N LYS A 264 -10.44 -6.26 15.60
CA LYS A 264 -10.41 -7.59 16.23
C LYS A 264 -11.68 -7.87 17.04
N GLN A 265 -12.80 -7.30 16.64
CA GLN A 265 -14.08 -7.46 17.30
C GLN A 265 -15.16 -7.89 16.30
N VAL A 266 -16.04 -8.78 16.74
CA VAL A 266 -17.20 -9.26 15.97
C VAL A 266 -18.46 -9.14 16.81
N CYS A 267 -19.61 -8.88 16.17
CA CYS A 267 -20.89 -8.78 16.87
C CYS A 267 -21.58 -10.14 16.87
N ALA A 268 -21.68 -10.77 18.03
CA ALA A 268 -22.43 -12.01 18.18
C ALA A 268 -23.89 -11.70 18.57
N GLY A 269 -24.83 -12.21 17.77
CA GLY A 269 -26.27 -12.10 18.04
C GLY A 269 -26.79 -10.66 18.15
N ASN A 270 -26.18 -9.72 17.42
CA ASN A 270 -26.48 -8.28 17.46
C ASN A 270 -26.42 -7.60 18.85
N THR A 271 -25.93 -8.30 19.88
CA THR A 271 -26.03 -7.88 21.28
C THR A 271 -24.71 -7.85 22.02
N THR A 272 -23.71 -8.60 21.58
CA THR A 272 -22.44 -8.71 22.32
C THR A 272 -21.24 -8.56 21.39
N ILE A 273 -20.30 -7.72 21.79
CA ILE A 273 -19.00 -7.56 21.13
C ILE A 273 -18.05 -8.64 21.64
N CYS A 274 -17.53 -9.46 20.73
CA CYS A 274 -16.60 -10.53 21.02
C CYS A 274 -15.22 -10.18 20.48
N ASN A 275 -14.18 -10.34 21.30
CA ASN A 275 -12.79 -10.21 20.83
C ASN A 275 -12.40 -11.48 20.06
N VAL A 276 -11.75 -11.29 18.91
CA VAL A 276 -11.28 -12.36 18.03
C VAL A 276 -9.79 -12.24 17.78
N THR A 277 -9.15 -13.35 17.41
CA THR A 277 -7.68 -13.40 17.21
C THR A 277 -7.26 -12.62 15.96
N TYR A 278 -8.05 -12.71 14.89
CA TYR A 278 -7.75 -12.12 13.59
C TYR A 278 -8.74 -10.99 13.23
N SER A 279 -8.51 -10.32 12.10
CA SER A 279 -9.41 -9.27 11.61
C SER A 279 -10.82 -9.82 11.37
N TYR A 280 -11.86 -9.05 11.74
CA TYR A 280 -13.27 -9.42 11.54
C TYR A 280 -13.59 -9.82 10.09
N SER A 281 -12.87 -9.23 9.13
CA SER A 281 -13.01 -9.48 7.68
C SER A 281 -12.70 -10.91 7.25
N LEU A 282 -12.06 -11.72 8.10
CA LEU A 282 -11.73 -13.12 7.83
C LEU A 282 -12.82 -14.10 8.31
N TYR A 283 -13.84 -13.60 8.99
CA TYR A 283 -14.90 -14.43 9.55
C TYR A 283 -16.19 -14.26 8.74
N GLN A 284 -16.91 -15.36 8.54
CA GLN A 284 -18.18 -15.34 7.83
C GLN A 284 -19.25 -14.63 8.66
N PRO A 285 -20.25 -13.97 8.03
CA PRO A 285 -21.41 -13.46 8.75
C PRO A 285 -22.05 -14.56 9.61
N ASN A 286 -22.39 -14.23 10.87
CA ASN A 286 -22.96 -15.18 11.85
C ASN A 286 -22.06 -16.36 12.28
N GLN A 287 -20.76 -16.32 11.98
CA GLN A 287 -19.80 -17.34 12.45
C GLN A 287 -19.68 -17.35 13.98
N PHE A 288 -19.65 -16.18 14.62
CA PHE A 288 -19.60 -16.07 16.08
C PHE A 288 -21.00 -16.02 16.68
N LYS A 289 -21.22 -16.83 17.71
CA LYS A 289 -22.50 -16.98 18.41
C LYS A 289 -22.31 -16.83 19.92
N LEU A 290 -23.42 -16.64 20.64
CA LEU A 290 -23.44 -16.57 22.10
C LEU A 290 -23.94 -17.88 22.71
N CYS A 291 -23.28 -18.33 23.77
CA CYS A 291 -23.69 -19.44 24.63
C CYS A 291 -23.63 -18.95 26.08
N ASN A 292 -24.78 -18.69 26.72
CA ASN A 292 -24.86 -18.11 28.06
C ASN A 292 -23.95 -16.86 28.26
N GLY A 293 -23.94 -15.96 27.27
CA GLY A 293 -23.11 -14.75 27.30
C GLY A 293 -21.65 -14.93 26.89
N VAL A 294 -21.19 -16.16 26.67
CA VAL A 294 -19.84 -16.45 26.17
C VAL A 294 -19.85 -16.54 24.65
N CYS A 295 -18.95 -15.80 24.01
CA CYS A 295 -18.75 -15.85 22.57
C CYS A 295 -18.03 -17.14 22.16
N TYR A 296 -18.49 -17.79 21.10
CA TYR A 296 -17.81 -18.97 20.54
C TYR A 296 -17.83 -18.97 19.01
N ASP A 297 -16.81 -19.57 18.40
CA ASP A 297 -16.71 -19.73 16.95
C ASP A 297 -17.46 -20.98 16.50
N SER A 298 -18.58 -20.83 15.79
CA SER A 298 -19.43 -21.95 15.39
C SER A 298 -18.81 -22.89 14.35
N THR A 299 -17.65 -22.55 13.77
CA THR A 299 -16.89 -23.46 12.90
C THR A 299 -16.10 -24.52 13.68
N ILE A 300 -15.74 -24.24 14.93
CA ILE A 300 -14.89 -25.13 15.75
C ILE A 300 -15.50 -25.47 17.12
N GLN A 301 -16.57 -24.79 17.50
CA GLN A 301 -17.23 -24.91 18.82
C GLN A 301 -18.75 -24.97 18.68
N ARG A 302 -19.44 -25.48 19.70
CA ARG A 302 -20.91 -25.42 19.83
C ARG A 302 -21.37 -25.16 21.27
N CYS A 303 -22.61 -24.73 21.42
CA CYS A 303 -23.27 -24.57 22.72
C CYS A 303 -24.09 -25.83 23.06
N VAL A 304 -23.79 -26.52 24.16
CA VAL A 304 -24.56 -27.67 24.67
C VAL A 304 -24.89 -27.44 26.14
N GLY A 305 -26.18 -27.40 26.48
CA GLY A 305 -26.63 -27.19 27.86
C GLY A 305 -26.14 -25.87 28.47
N GLY A 306 -25.87 -24.86 27.65
CA GLY A 306 -25.32 -23.57 28.11
C GLY A 306 -23.79 -23.52 28.26
N TYR A 307 -23.08 -24.57 27.88
CA TYR A 307 -21.61 -24.64 27.89
C TYR A 307 -21.05 -24.65 26.47
N VAL A 308 -19.95 -23.92 26.25
CA VAL A 308 -19.18 -23.97 25.00
C VAL A 308 -18.30 -25.20 25.01
N VAL A 309 -18.46 -26.07 24.01
CA VAL A 309 -17.65 -27.28 23.84
C VAL A 309 -16.96 -27.24 22.48
N ASN A 310 -15.68 -27.61 22.44
CA ASN A 310 -14.94 -27.79 21.18
C ASN A 310 -15.52 -28.99 20.43
N CYS A 311 -15.66 -28.87 19.11
CA CYS A 311 -16.10 -29.97 18.26
C CYS A 311 -14.92 -30.63 17.56
N ILE A 312 -15.05 -31.93 17.27
CA ILE A 312 -14.35 -32.53 16.15
C ILE A 312 -15.23 -32.32 14.92
N LEU A 313 -14.68 -31.66 13.89
CA LEU A 313 -15.33 -31.53 12.60
C LEU A 313 -15.46 -32.91 11.97
N ASP A 314 -16.67 -33.29 11.56
CA ASP A 314 -16.85 -34.41 10.66
C ASP A 314 -16.19 -34.08 9.31
N PRO A 315 -15.19 -34.83 8.85
CA PRO A 315 -14.57 -34.56 7.55
C PRO A 315 -15.55 -34.69 6.38
N SER A 316 -16.65 -35.44 6.53
CA SER A 316 -17.64 -35.67 5.47
C SER A 316 -18.70 -34.59 5.37
N THR A 317 -19.11 -33.99 6.49
CA THR A 317 -20.19 -32.99 6.52
C THR A 317 -19.71 -31.58 6.84
N GLN A 318 -18.47 -31.42 7.32
CA GLN A 318 -17.94 -30.18 7.91
C GLN A 318 -18.83 -29.66 9.06
N GLN A 319 -19.59 -30.54 9.71
CA GLN A 319 -20.44 -30.22 10.85
C GLN A 319 -19.86 -30.76 12.17
N CYS A 320 -20.13 -30.05 13.26
CA CYS A 320 -19.78 -30.44 14.63
C CYS A 320 -20.52 -31.73 15.09
N ILE A 321 -19.85 -32.88 15.23
CA ILE A 321 -20.48 -34.11 15.77
C ILE A 321 -20.45 -34.14 17.30
N ASN A 322 -21.48 -34.69 17.95
CA ASN A 322 -21.53 -34.91 19.40
C ASN A 322 -20.56 -36.03 19.80
N GLN A 323 -19.55 -35.73 20.62
CA GLN A 323 -18.68 -36.76 21.20
C GLN A 323 -19.38 -37.58 22.31
N SER A 324 -20.59 -37.21 22.73
CA SER A 324 -21.19 -37.75 23.95
C SER A 324 -22.16 -38.93 23.77
N THR A 325 -22.17 -39.64 22.64
CA THR A 325 -23.11 -40.78 22.45
C THR A 325 -22.47 -42.12 22.11
N THR A 326 -21.20 -42.34 22.43
CA THR A 326 -20.60 -43.68 22.38
C THR A 326 -20.05 -44.08 23.75
N SER A 327 -20.95 -44.30 24.70
CA SER A 327 -20.67 -45.14 25.87
C SER A 327 -21.96 -45.85 26.27
N THR A 328 -22.04 -47.09 25.81
CA THR A 328 -23.01 -48.10 26.24
C THR A 328 -22.99 -48.25 27.76
N THR A 329 -24.19 -48.23 28.31
CA THR A 329 -24.63 -48.60 29.65
C THR A 329 -23.89 -49.78 30.28
N THR A 330 -23.36 -49.58 31.49
CA THR A 330 -23.52 -50.53 32.61
C THR A 330 -23.49 -49.79 33.96
N THR A 331 -24.54 -50.05 34.74
CA THR A 331 -24.76 -49.82 36.18
C THR A 331 -23.51 -49.86 37.06
N THR A 332 -23.39 -49.00 38.08
CA THR A 332 -23.80 -49.23 39.49
C THR A 332 -23.45 -47.98 40.35
N ALA A 333 -24.29 -47.62 41.32
CA ALA A 333 -23.97 -46.67 42.40
C ALA A 333 -22.98 -47.30 43.41
N PRO A 334 -22.18 -46.54 44.18
CA PRO A 334 -22.71 -45.93 45.42
C PRO A 334 -22.07 -44.59 45.85
N SER A 335 -22.70 -44.01 46.87
CA SER A 335 -22.28 -42.89 47.72
C SER A 335 -20.85 -42.97 48.24
N SER A 336 -20.18 -41.82 48.34
CA SER A 336 -19.63 -41.34 49.62
C SER A 336 -19.12 -39.90 49.55
N THR A 337 -19.40 -39.20 50.64
CA THR A 337 -18.97 -37.87 51.05
C THR A 337 -17.47 -37.86 51.34
N THR A 338 -16.73 -36.86 50.86
CA THR A 338 -15.51 -36.39 51.53
C THR A 338 -15.24 -34.92 51.21
N THR A 339 -15.25 -34.14 52.28
CA THR A 339 -14.76 -32.79 52.45
C THR A 339 -13.23 -32.77 52.34
N PHE A 340 -12.65 -31.85 51.56
CA PHE A 340 -11.23 -31.48 51.72
C PHE A 340 -11.02 -29.98 51.54
N SER A 341 -10.74 -29.38 52.70
CA SER A 341 -9.99 -28.19 53.06
C SER A 341 -9.18 -27.47 51.96
N ASN A 342 -9.50 -26.20 51.77
CA ASN A 342 -8.59 -25.19 51.20
C ASN A 342 -7.48 -24.88 52.20
N SER A 343 -6.22 -25.09 51.83
CA SER A 343 -5.07 -24.46 52.48
C SER A 343 -4.49 -23.39 51.55
N SER A 344 -4.72 -22.15 51.95
CA SER A 344 -4.07 -20.94 51.47
C SER A 344 -2.58 -20.95 51.86
N GLY A 345 -1.70 -21.03 50.87
CA GLY A 345 -0.26 -20.83 51.02
C GLY A 345 0.16 -19.52 50.39
N SER A 346 0.22 -18.46 51.20
CA SER A 346 0.85 -17.18 50.91
C SER A 346 2.34 -17.24 51.23
N CYS A 347 3.21 -16.80 50.31
CA CYS A 347 4.60 -16.45 50.60
C CYS A 347 4.83 -14.95 50.30
N PRO A 348 5.51 -14.21 51.20
CA PRO A 348 5.75 -12.78 51.08
C PRO A 348 7.08 -12.52 50.37
N ILE A 349 7.17 -11.45 49.57
CA ILE A 349 8.45 -10.80 49.26
C ILE A 349 8.27 -9.30 49.47
N THR A 350 8.95 -8.83 50.51
CA THR A 350 9.25 -7.45 50.85
C THR A 350 10.44 -6.93 50.05
N ASP A 351 10.36 -5.64 49.73
CA ASP A 351 11.42 -4.64 49.56
C ASP A 351 12.47 -4.79 48.45
N CYS A 352 12.31 -3.94 47.42
CA CYS A 352 13.40 -3.11 46.90
C CYS A 352 12.85 -1.69 46.63
N THR A 353 13.37 -0.72 47.38
CA THR A 353 13.13 0.72 47.23
C THR A 353 14.24 1.39 46.42
N THR A 354 13.85 2.50 45.77
CA THR A 354 14.60 3.67 45.23
C THR A 354 15.09 3.69 43.77
N ASP A 355 14.67 4.79 43.12
CA ASP A 355 15.17 5.57 41.97
C ASP A 355 14.80 5.22 40.51
N ALA A 356 13.63 5.79 40.13
CA ALA A 356 13.42 6.84 39.12
C ALA A 356 13.94 6.70 37.66
N ASP A 357 12.96 6.86 36.76
CA ASP A 357 13.03 7.44 35.41
C ASP A 357 13.84 6.74 34.32
N CYS A 358 13.21 5.76 33.66
CA CYS A 358 13.03 5.74 32.20
C CYS A 358 12.41 4.40 31.76
N CYS A 359 11.08 4.32 31.64
CA CYS A 359 10.40 3.21 30.97
C CYS A 359 9.43 3.75 29.91
N VAL A 360 9.88 3.77 28.66
CA VAL A 360 9.00 3.75 27.49
C VAL A 360 9.23 2.42 26.75
N SER A 361 8.18 1.60 26.83
CA SER A 361 7.83 0.33 26.16
C SER A 361 8.70 -0.18 24.98
N GLY A 362 9.16 -1.44 25.08
CA GLY A 362 8.87 -2.41 24.02
C GLY A 362 9.99 -2.95 23.12
N LYS A 363 11.28 -2.90 23.50
CA LYS A 363 12.35 -3.63 22.77
C LYS A 363 13.33 -4.31 23.73
N GLU A 364 13.61 -5.59 23.50
CA GLU A 364 14.68 -6.32 24.18
C GLU A 364 16.04 -5.79 23.71
N TYR A 365 16.90 -5.41 24.66
CA TYR A 365 18.29 -5.05 24.40
C TYR A 365 19.20 -6.05 25.10
N GLN A 366 20.19 -6.59 24.38
CA GLN A 366 21.30 -7.31 25.01
C GLN A 366 22.50 -6.37 25.12
N CYS A 367 23.04 -6.23 26.33
CA CYS A 367 24.27 -5.49 26.59
C CYS A 367 25.43 -6.47 26.78
N PHE A 368 26.56 -6.23 26.11
CA PHE A 368 27.83 -6.90 26.39
C PHE A 368 28.85 -5.88 26.91
N LYS A 369 29.57 -6.27 27.95
CA LYS A 369 30.60 -5.45 28.62
C LYS A 369 31.97 -5.96 28.20
N HIS A 370 32.77 -5.14 27.52
CA HIS A 370 34.18 -5.43 27.28
C HIS A 370 35.04 -4.19 27.59
N ASN A 371 36.00 -4.34 28.50
CA ASN A 371 37.07 -3.39 28.83
C ASN A 371 36.63 -1.95 29.16
N ASN A 372 35.77 -1.79 30.17
CA ASN A 372 35.49 -0.52 30.87
C ASN A 372 34.97 0.68 30.05
N GLU A 373 34.56 0.50 28.80
CA GLU A 373 33.74 1.48 28.08
C GLU A 373 32.41 0.86 27.66
N VAL A 374 31.30 1.53 27.99
CA VAL A 374 29.96 1.15 27.55
C VAL A 374 29.70 1.78 26.19
N SER A 375 29.79 0.98 25.12
CA SER A 375 29.36 1.38 23.78
C SER A 375 28.17 0.51 23.34
N GLY A 376 27.01 1.14 23.15
CA GLY A 376 25.80 0.47 22.66
C GLY A 376 25.71 0.53 21.14
N TYR A 377 25.40 -0.60 20.49
CA TYR A 377 25.11 -0.67 19.06
C TYR A 377 23.64 -1.03 18.83
N CYS A 378 22.99 -0.37 17.86
CA CYS A 378 21.67 -0.78 17.36
C CYS A 378 21.85 -1.66 16.12
N LEU A 379 21.38 -2.91 16.18
CA LEU A 379 21.31 -3.79 15.00
C LEU A 379 19.91 -3.71 14.38
N ASN A 380 19.85 -3.62 13.04
CA ASN A 380 18.62 -3.88 12.28
C ASN A 380 18.36 -5.41 12.26
N PRO A 381 17.09 -5.88 12.18
CA PRO A 381 16.74 -7.31 12.05
C PRO A 381 17.50 -8.13 10.97
N THR A 382 18.28 -7.52 10.08
CA THR A 382 19.14 -8.22 9.10
C THR A 382 20.61 -8.35 9.50
N GLY A 383 21.04 -7.86 10.67
CA GLY A 383 22.38 -8.09 11.20
C GLY A 383 23.52 -7.31 10.53
N GLN A 384 23.25 -6.27 9.75
CA GLN A 384 24.28 -5.39 9.18
C GLN A 384 24.65 -4.25 10.11
N SER A 385 25.95 -4.00 10.28
CA SER A 385 26.47 -2.81 10.98
C SER A 385 26.29 -1.57 10.11
N ILE A 386 25.63 -0.55 10.65
CA ILE A 386 25.54 0.77 10.03
C ILE A 386 26.70 1.59 10.59
N SER A 387 27.62 1.99 9.70
CA SER A 387 28.68 2.95 10.04
C SER A 387 28.05 4.29 10.47
N THR A 388 28.24 4.68 11.73
CA THR A 388 27.90 6.01 12.21
C THR A 388 28.98 6.99 11.77
N GLN A 389 28.78 7.66 10.63
CA GLN A 389 29.40 8.98 10.43
C GLN A 389 28.81 9.94 11.47
N GLY A 390 29.67 10.42 12.37
CA GLY A 390 29.31 11.34 13.43
C GLY A 390 28.72 12.64 12.90
N CYS A 391 27.80 13.23 13.69
CA CYS A 391 27.26 14.55 13.41
C CYS A 391 28.40 15.58 13.44
N SER A 392 28.74 16.17 12.29
CA SER A 392 29.58 17.36 12.25
C SER A 392 28.72 18.56 12.70
N THR A 393 28.92 19.01 13.94
CA THR A 393 28.11 20.03 14.62
C THR A 393 28.44 21.48 14.22
N GLN A 394 29.00 21.74 13.03
CA GLN A 394 29.51 23.09 12.70
C GLN A 394 29.16 23.57 11.28
N GLY A 395 27.88 23.56 10.92
CA GLY A 395 27.39 24.17 9.67
C GLY A 395 26.26 25.21 9.90
N PRO A 396 26.23 26.33 9.14
CA PRO A 396 25.06 27.19 9.10
C PRO A 396 23.87 26.47 8.44
N CYS A 397 22.65 26.70 8.94
CA CYS A 397 21.42 26.12 8.40
C CYS A 397 20.38 27.20 8.09
N THR A 398 19.56 26.97 7.07
CA THR A 398 18.45 27.87 6.71
C THR A 398 17.10 27.32 7.17
N ASN A 399 16.95 26.00 7.18
CA ASN A 399 15.76 25.29 7.65
C ASN A 399 16.16 23.95 8.33
N ASP A 400 15.18 23.24 8.91
CA ASP A 400 15.42 21.97 9.61
C ASP A 400 15.82 20.82 8.67
N THR A 401 15.51 20.90 7.37
CA THR A 401 15.90 19.89 6.38
C THR A 401 17.38 19.93 6.03
N ASP A 402 18.06 21.04 6.30
CA ASP A 402 19.51 21.19 6.12
C ASP A 402 20.32 20.42 7.19
N CYS A 403 19.66 20.03 8.30
CA CYS A 403 20.29 19.41 9.45
C CYS A 403 19.93 17.91 9.53
N CYS A 404 20.73 17.04 8.93
CA CYS A 404 20.55 15.58 9.02
C CYS A 404 20.48 15.11 10.50
N LYS A 405 19.26 14.84 10.99
CA LYS A 405 18.94 14.42 12.37
C LYS A 405 19.20 15.45 13.48
N CYS A 406 19.40 16.72 13.14
CA CYS A 406 19.58 17.82 14.10
C CYS A 406 18.50 18.90 13.88
N LYS A 407 18.28 19.78 14.86
CA LYS A 407 17.33 20.91 14.73
C LYS A 407 18.07 22.20 14.39
N CYS A 408 17.54 23.00 13.47
CA CYS A 408 18.11 24.31 13.15
C CYS A 408 17.61 25.34 14.16
N VAL A 409 18.50 25.83 15.03
CA VAL A 409 18.15 26.83 16.05
C VAL A 409 18.83 28.16 15.79
N THR A 410 18.18 29.23 16.22
CA THR A 410 18.75 30.58 16.15
C THR A 410 19.54 30.87 17.43
N VAL A 411 20.86 30.98 17.30
CA VAL A 411 21.77 31.34 18.40
C VAL A 411 22.05 32.83 18.33
N THR A 412 21.76 33.53 19.41
CA THR A 412 22.08 34.96 19.56
C THR A 412 23.24 35.10 20.53
N LYS A 413 24.34 35.70 20.08
CA LYS A 413 25.47 36.06 20.96
C LYS A 413 25.56 37.58 21.06
N THR A 414 25.72 38.06 22.28
CA THR A 414 25.89 39.47 22.60
C THR A 414 27.33 39.69 23.06
N ASN A 415 28.08 40.53 22.35
CA ASN A 415 29.43 40.96 22.75
C ASN A 415 29.44 42.48 22.86
N GLY A 416 29.35 43.00 24.09
CA GLY A 416 29.14 44.42 24.34
C GLY A 416 27.81 44.91 23.76
N ASN A 417 27.83 46.02 23.03
CA ASN A 417 26.63 46.60 22.40
C ASN A 417 26.27 45.97 21.04
N VAL A 418 26.92 44.86 20.65
CA VAL A 418 26.69 44.20 19.35
C VAL A 418 25.99 42.87 19.55
N VAL A 419 24.80 42.75 18.96
CA VAL A 419 24.01 41.51 18.91
C VAL A 419 24.25 40.82 17.57
N THR A 420 24.78 39.60 17.59
CA THR A 420 24.96 38.78 16.37
C THR A 420 24.07 37.56 16.45
N THR A 421 23.24 37.36 15.43
CA THR A 421 22.29 36.24 15.33
C THR A 421 22.73 35.30 14.20
N LYS A 422 22.91 34.00 14.50
CA LYS A 422 23.25 32.97 13.51
C LYS A 422 22.41 31.72 13.72
N ARG A 423 22.06 31.03 12.63
CA ARG A 423 21.38 29.72 12.68
C ARG A 423 22.40 28.59 12.63
N GLN A 424 22.26 27.59 13.50
CA GLN A 424 23.16 26.44 13.61
C GLN A 424 22.38 25.14 13.87
N CYS A 425 22.88 24.02 13.34
CA CYS A 425 22.35 22.70 13.68
C CYS A 425 22.79 22.31 15.10
N VAL A 426 21.84 22.01 15.97
CA VAL A 426 22.10 21.44 17.31
C VAL A 426 21.51 20.03 17.39
N SER A 427 22.23 19.16 18.10
CA SER A 427 21.68 17.85 18.49
C SER A 427 20.44 18.08 19.36
N PRO A 428 19.37 17.29 19.20
CA PRO A 428 18.20 17.34 20.07
C PRO A 428 18.56 17.09 21.54
#